data_AF-A0AAJ1HW27-F1
#
_entry.id   AF-A0AAJ1HW27-F1
#
_cell.length_a   1.000
_cell.length_b   1.000
_cell.length_c   1.000
_cell.angle_alpha   90.00
_cell.angle_beta   90.00
_cell.angle_gamma   90.00
#
_symmetry.space_group_name_H-M   'P 1'
#
loop_
_entity.id
_entity.type
_entity.pdbx_description
1 polymer ?
#
loop_
_entity_poly.entity_id
_entity_poly.type
_entity_poly.pdbx_seq_one_letter_code
_entity_poly.pdbx_strand_id
1 'polypeptide(L)'
;MSDTIVVYEFDAKDRTNHYLDAVQVSADSKLQDNQTTVAPNGSQFFNGKEWVDELVSAYHYDDNGYFDYFSSVPEGSELEPNETLVVPHDANGAGMYKPKFDATQNKWVETLTKEEIDALNKPVPAKPTAEQQTISLLGQRVAQATADNAQLKQDNTQLKQMVSMLGQTVAQLKAQSTN
;
A
#
# COMPACT_ATOMS: atom_id res chain seq x y z
N MET A 1 -30.22 29.33 -48.15
CA MET A 1 -29.27 28.38 -47.55
C MET A 1 -29.34 28.63 -46.06
N SER A 2 -29.36 27.58 -45.24
CA SER A 2 -29.23 27.77 -43.80
C SER A 2 -27.77 28.10 -43.52
N ASP A 3 -27.50 29.23 -42.89
CA ASP A 3 -26.14 29.62 -42.52
C ASP A 3 -25.61 28.62 -41.49
N THR A 4 -24.43 28.06 -41.75
CA THR A 4 -23.77 27.12 -40.85
C THR A 4 -22.46 27.70 -40.32
N ILE A 5 -22.10 27.29 -39.11
CA ILE A 5 -20.82 27.57 -38.47
C ILE A 5 -20.12 26.25 -38.15
N VAL A 6 -18.79 26.28 -38.07
CA VAL A 6 -17.99 25.15 -37.56
C VAL A 6 -17.89 25.29 -36.04
N VAL A 7 -18.15 24.20 -35.34
CA VAL A 7 -17.94 24.07 -33.90
C VAL A 7 -17.08 22.84 -33.64
N TYR A 8 -16.38 22.85 -32.52
CA TYR A 8 -15.44 21.83 -32.11
C TYR A 8 -15.98 21.14 -30.87
N GLU A 9 -16.07 19.82 -30.93
CA GLU A 9 -16.59 18.98 -29.87
C GLU A 9 -15.46 18.44 -29.00
N PHE A 10 -15.71 18.34 -27.70
CA PHE A 10 -14.82 17.71 -26.73
C PHE A 10 -15.56 16.68 -25.88
N ASP A 11 -14.82 15.75 -25.28
CA ASP A 11 -15.38 14.74 -24.38
C ASP A 11 -15.67 15.34 -23.01
N ALA A 12 -16.94 15.65 -22.76
CA ALA A 12 -17.40 16.15 -21.47
C ALA A 12 -17.71 15.04 -20.44
N LYS A 13 -17.44 13.75 -20.76
CA LYS A 13 -17.65 12.63 -19.81
C LYS A 13 -16.57 12.55 -18.75
N ASP A 14 -15.36 12.99 -19.08
CA ASP A 14 -14.30 13.20 -18.12
C ASP A 14 -13.89 14.68 -18.11
N ARG A 15 -13.19 15.10 -17.05
CA ARG A 15 -12.81 16.50 -16.87
C ARG A 15 -11.59 16.91 -17.71
N THR A 16 -11.08 16.04 -18.57
CA THR A 16 -9.97 16.37 -19.48
C THR A 16 -10.45 17.11 -20.71
N ASN A 17 -11.74 17.03 -21.05
CA ASN A 17 -12.31 17.74 -22.21
C ASN A 17 -11.50 17.52 -23.50
N HIS A 18 -11.13 16.25 -23.76
CA HIS A 18 -10.32 15.91 -24.92
C HIS A 18 -11.06 16.20 -26.23
N TYR A 19 -10.35 16.74 -27.23
CA TYR A 19 -10.88 17.01 -28.56
C TYR A 19 -11.47 15.75 -29.21
N LEU A 20 -12.65 15.89 -29.82
CA LEU A 20 -13.32 14.80 -30.53
C LEU A 20 -13.38 15.05 -32.04
N ASP A 21 -14.07 16.10 -32.47
CA ASP A 21 -14.29 16.36 -33.89
C ASP A 21 -14.68 17.83 -34.16
N ALA A 22 -14.70 18.20 -35.44
CA ALA A 22 -15.20 19.47 -35.93
C ALA A 22 -16.47 19.23 -36.77
N VAL A 23 -17.58 19.82 -36.35
CA VAL A 23 -18.90 19.61 -36.98
C VAL A 23 -19.51 20.93 -37.46
N GLN A 24 -20.34 20.86 -38.49
CA GLN A 24 -21.12 22.01 -38.95
C GLN A 24 -22.50 22.02 -38.30
N VAL A 25 -22.85 23.14 -37.67
CA VAL A 25 -24.17 23.36 -37.06
C VAL A 25 -24.79 24.64 -37.61
N SER A 26 -26.11 24.79 -37.47
CA SER A 26 -26.81 26.03 -37.84
C SER A 26 -26.28 27.21 -37.00
N ALA A 27 -26.04 28.36 -37.63
CA ALA A 27 -25.55 29.57 -36.95
C ALA A 27 -26.49 30.07 -35.85
N ASP A 28 -27.80 29.81 -36.00
CA ASP A 28 -28.83 30.19 -35.03
C ASP A 28 -29.01 29.19 -33.87
N SER A 29 -28.29 28.06 -33.89
CA SER A 29 -28.39 27.04 -32.84
C SER A 29 -27.61 27.43 -31.59
N LYS A 30 -28.20 27.18 -30.41
CA LYS A 30 -27.46 27.20 -29.15
C LYS A 30 -26.45 26.05 -29.13
N LEU A 31 -25.21 26.35 -28.76
CA LEU A 31 -24.17 25.33 -28.56
C LEU A 31 -24.53 24.38 -27.42
N GLN A 32 -24.15 23.11 -27.59
CA GLN A 32 -24.20 22.12 -26.52
C GLN A 32 -23.04 22.36 -25.53
N ASP A 33 -23.16 21.82 -24.32
CA ASP A 33 -22.17 22.04 -23.25
C ASP A 33 -20.78 21.48 -23.61
N ASN A 34 -20.71 20.54 -24.56
CA ASN A 34 -19.48 19.93 -25.06
C ASN A 34 -19.00 20.53 -26.39
N GLN A 35 -19.48 21.72 -26.76
CA GLN A 35 -19.15 22.41 -28.02
C GLN A 35 -18.53 23.78 -27.78
N THR A 36 -17.57 24.15 -28.62
CA THR A 36 -16.95 25.48 -28.64
C THR A 36 -16.75 25.98 -30.07
N THR A 37 -16.81 27.29 -30.28
CA THR A 37 -16.42 27.92 -31.57
C THR A 37 -14.91 28.20 -31.64
N VAL A 38 -14.17 27.94 -30.56
CA VAL A 38 -12.72 28.15 -30.51
C VAL A 38 -12.04 26.99 -31.23
N ALA A 39 -11.26 27.29 -32.27
CA ALA A 39 -10.55 26.27 -33.03
C ALA A 39 -9.35 25.71 -32.26
N PRO A 40 -9.14 24.37 -32.28
CA PRO A 40 -7.91 23.79 -31.77
C PRO A 40 -6.73 24.25 -32.59
N ASN A 41 -5.68 24.68 -31.90
CA ASN A 41 -4.42 25.17 -32.45
C ASN A 41 -3.34 24.06 -32.52
N GLY A 42 -3.78 22.79 -32.60
CA GLY A 42 -2.94 21.61 -32.42
C GLY A 42 -3.05 21.01 -31.02
N SER A 43 -3.56 21.78 -30.05
CA SER A 43 -3.74 21.33 -28.69
C SER A 43 -4.98 20.44 -28.50
N GLN A 44 -4.92 19.58 -27.47
CA GLN A 44 -5.83 18.42 -27.34
C GLN A 44 -6.95 18.57 -26.31
N PHE A 45 -6.85 19.51 -25.37
CA PHE A 45 -7.77 19.59 -24.23
C PHE A 45 -8.40 20.97 -24.12
N PHE A 46 -9.72 21.06 -23.98
CA PHE A 46 -10.40 22.35 -23.87
C PHE A 46 -10.61 22.75 -22.40
N ASN A 47 -9.99 23.85 -21.97
CA ASN A 47 -10.07 24.30 -20.57
C ASN A 47 -11.33 25.15 -20.25
N GLY A 48 -12.27 25.25 -21.20
CA GLY A 48 -13.44 26.12 -21.13
C GLY A 48 -13.26 27.48 -21.81
N LYS A 49 -12.02 27.85 -22.17
CA LYS A 49 -11.69 29.13 -22.86
C LYS A 49 -10.85 28.91 -24.11
N GLU A 50 -9.84 28.06 -24.03
CA GLU A 50 -8.92 27.74 -25.11
C GLU A 50 -8.49 26.28 -25.08
N TRP A 51 -7.82 25.86 -26.15
CA TRP A 51 -7.23 24.53 -26.25
C TRP A 51 -5.81 24.55 -25.69
N VAL A 52 -5.50 23.59 -24.83
CA VAL A 52 -4.21 23.42 -24.14
C VAL A 52 -3.72 21.97 -24.28
N ASP A 53 -2.41 21.78 -24.14
CA ASP A 53 -1.76 20.45 -24.23
C ASP A 53 -1.44 19.84 -22.87
N GLU A 54 -1.47 20.67 -21.82
CA GLU A 54 -1.09 20.25 -20.48
C GLU A 54 -2.34 19.93 -19.63
N LEU A 55 -2.24 18.82 -18.91
CA LEU A 55 -3.17 18.46 -17.84
C LEU A 55 -2.47 18.71 -16.50
N VAL A 56 -3.20 19.29 -15.55
CA VAL A 56 -2.77 19.49 -14.16
C VAL A 56 -3.65 18.67 -13.22
N SER A 57 -3.12 18.36 -12.03
CA SER A 57 -3.90 17.69 -10.99
C SER A 57 -4.69 18.72 -10.17
N ALA A 58 -6.01 18.62 -10.20
CA ALA A 58 -6.89 19.27 -9.24
C ALA A 58 -7.07 18.32 -8.04
N TYR A 59 -6.64 18.75 -6.86
CA TYR A 59 -6.75 18.00 -5.60
C TYR A 59 -8.03 18.42 -4.89
N HIS A 60 -8.92 17.46 -4.64
CA HIS A 60 -10.17 17.68 -3.95
C HIS A 60 -10.02 17.42 -2.44
N TYR A 61 -10.84 18.11 -1.65
CA TYR A 61 -11.02 17.84 -0.23
C TYR A 61 -12.51 17.71 0.12
N ASP A 62 -12.81 16.85 1.08
CA ASP A 62 -14.17 16.64 1.59
C ASP A 62 -14.71 17.88 2.34
N ASP A 63 -15.97 17.82 2.76
CA ASP A 63 -16.62 18.89 3.54
C ASP A 63 -15.90 19.19 4.88
N ASN A 64 -15.06 18.27 5.37
CA ASN A 64 -14.26 18.44 6.58
C ASN A 64 -12.85 18.98 6.29
N GLY A 65 -12.54 19.24 5.01
CA GLY A 65 -11.28 19.74 4.49
C GLY A 65 -10.21 18.66 4.30
N TYR A 66 -10.51 17.37 4.45
CA TYR A 66 -9.52 16.31 4.24
C TYR A 66 -9.41 15.93 2.77
N PHE A 67 -8.18 15.69 2.31
CA PHE A 67 -7.94 15.16 0.98
C PHE A 67 -8.65 13.81 0.79
N ASP A 68 -9.29 13.63 -0.36
CA ASP A 68 -9.97 12.39 -0.73
C ASP A 68 -9.53 11.84 -2.10
N TYR A 69 -9.46 12.68 -3.15
CA TYR A 69 -9.01 12.30 -4.48
C TYR A 69 -8.38 13.47 -5.25
N PHE A 70 -7.74 13.15 -6.36
CA PHE A 70 -7.34 14.13 -7.37
C PHE A 70 -7.89 13.73 -8.74
N SER A 71 -8.09 14.72 -9.61
CA SER A 71 -8.48 14.50 -11.00
C SER A 71 -7.58 15.29 -11.95
N SER A 72 -7.42 14.81 -13.17
CA SER A 72 -6.69 15.54 -14.21
C SER A 72 -7.63 16.50 -14.92
N VAL A 73 -7.25 17.76 -15.01
CA VAL A 73 -7.99 18.82 -15.69
C VAL A 73 -7.06 19.59 -16.63
N PRO A 74 -7.56 20.15 -17.75
CA PRO A 74 -6.78 21.02 -18.61
C PRO A 74 -6.19 22.19 -17.82
N GLU A 75 -4.95 22.57 -18.13
CA GLU A 75 -4.33 23.74 -17.51
C GLU A 75 -5.22 24.99 -17.73
N GLY A 76 -5.43 25.76 -16.65
CA GLY A 76 -6.28 26.95 -16.66
C GLY A 76 -7.78 26.69 -16.53
N SER A 77 -8.19 25.42 -16.36
CA SER A 77 -9.59 25.07 -16.06
C SER A 77 -10.05 25.71 -14.76
N GLU A 78 -11.34 26.04 -14.70
CA GLU A 78 -11.98 26.46 -13.47
C GLU A 78 -12.06 25.29 -12.48
N LEU A 79 -11.65 25.55 -11.24
CA LEU A 79 -11.69 24.56 -10.16
C LEU A 79 -13.06 24.55 -9.50
N GLU A 80 -13.47 23.39 -9.01
CA GLU A 80 -14.63 23.30 -8.13
C GLU A 80 -14.34 23.96 -6.77
N PRO A 81 -15.35 24.37 -5.99
CA PRO A 81 -15.15 25.08 -4.71
C PRO A 81 -14.26 24.35 -3.69
N ASN A 82 -14.21 23.02 -3.76
CA ASN A 82 -13.44 22.16 -2.86
C ASN A 82 -12.17 21.61 -3.51
N GLU A 83 -11.64 22.31 -4.51
CA GLU A 83 -10.44 21.91 -5.22
C GLU A 83 -9.31 22.93 -5.12
N THR A 84 -8.09 22.42 -5.23
CA THR A 84 -6.88 23.23 -5.27
C THR A 84 -5.85 22.61 -6.21
N LEU A 85 -4.97 23.43 -6.79
CA LEU A 85 -3.78 22.96 -7.50
C LEU A 85 -2.58 22.76 -6.56
N VAL A 86 -2.73 23.08 -5.27
CA VAL A 86 -1.68 22.88 -4.27
C VAL A 86 -1.55 21.39 -3.99
N VAL A 87 -0.35 20.85 -4.18
CA VAL A 87 -0.06 19.43 -3.94
C VAL A 87 0.02 19.15 -2.43
N PRO A 88 -0.57 18.05 -1.91
CA PRO A 88 -0.54 17.68 -0.48
C PRO A 88 0.82 17.12 -0.03
N HIS A 89 1.86 17.93 -0.18
CA HIS A 89 3.22 17.64 0.24
C HIS A 89 3.61 18.38 1.52
N ASP A 90 4.41 17.73 2.35
CA ASP A 90 5.09 18.34 3.49
C ASP A 90 6.20 19.33 3.04
N ALA A 91 6.82 19.99 4.01
CA ALA A 91 7.88 20.96 3.75
C ALA A 91 9.14 20.36 3.08
N ASN A 92 9.29 19.03 3.08
CA ASN A 92 10.39 18.31 2.44
C ASN A 92 10.00 17.80 1.05
N GLY A 93 8.77 18.02 0.59
CA GLY A 93 8.25 17.53 -0.69
C GLY A 93 7.73 16.09 -0.64
N ALA A 94 7.57 15.49 0.54
CA ALA A 94 6.99 14.16 0.71
C ALA A 94 5.46 14.22 0.84
N GLY A 95 4.75 13.21 0.35
CA GLY A 95 3.30 13.11 0.53
C GLY A 95 2.89 13.05 2.00
N MET A 96 1.85 13.79 2.36
CA MET A 96 1.25 13.73 3.70
C MET A 96 0.37 12.48 3.87
N TYR A 97 0.26 11.97 5.10
CA TYR A 97 -0.55 10.80 5.47
C TYR A 97 -2.03 11.14 5.62
N LYS A 98 -2.33 12.25 6.29
CA LYS A 98 -3.72 12.72 6.47
C LYS A 98 -3.81 14.24 6.26
N PRO A 99 -3.63 14.69 5.02
CA PRO A 99 -3.63 16.11 4.70
C PRO A 99 -5.03 16.71 4.88
N LYS A 100 -5.09 17.85 5.57
CA LYS A 100 -6.26 18.72 5.67
C LYS A 100 -5.95 20.08 5.07
N PHE A 101 -6.79 20.56 4.16
CA PHE A 101 -6.60 21.83 3.49
C PHE A 101 -6.98 22.99 4.40
N ASP A 102 -6.06 23.93 4.57
CA ASP A 102 -6.31 25.23 5.20
C ASP A 102 -6.52 26.25 4.08
N ALA A 103 -7.78 26.51 3.75
CA ALA A 103 -8.17 27.48 2.73
C ALA A 103 -7.75 28.92 3.07
N THR A 104 -7.55 29.24 4.36
CA THR A 104 -7.10 30.59 4.76
C THR A 104 -5.62 30.81 4.47
N GLN A 105 -4.83 29.72 4.49
CA GLN A 105 -3.39 29.73 4.21
C GLN A 105 -3.06 29.17 2.83
N ASN A 106 -4.06 28.71 2.08
CA ASN A 106 -3.93 28.05 0.79
C ASN A 106 -2.87 26.93 0.80
N LYS A 107 -2.93 26.05 1.81
CA LYS A 107 -1.94 24.98 1.99
C LYS A 107 -2.53 23.74 2.66
N TRP A 108 -1.88 22.60 2.47
CA TRP A 108 -2.16 21.39 3.22
C TRP A 108 -1.43 21.37 4.56
N VAL A 109 -2.09 20.82 5.56
CA VAL A 109 -1.57 20.60 6.92
C VAL A 109 -1.71 19.12 7.26
N GLU A 110 -0.62 18.51 7.69
CA GLU A 110 -0.64 17.14 8.22
C GLU A 110 -1.38 17.15 9.56
N THR A 111 -2.36 16.25 9.68
CA THR A 111 -3.19 16.17 10.89
C THR A 111 -2.78 15.03 11.81
N LEU A 112 -1.97 14.09 11.33
CA LEU A 112 -1.36 13.08 12.19
C LEU A 112 -0.15 13.64 12.92
N THR A 113 -0.02 13.22 14.18
CA THR A 113 1.19 13.43 14.96
C THR A 113 2.34 12.57 14.42
N LYS A 114 3.57 12.93 14.80
CA LYS A 114 4.74 12.12 14.46
C LYS A 114 4.61 10.70 15.00
N GLU A 115 4.08 10.53 16.21
CA GLU A 115 3.90 9.25 16.86
C GLU A 115 2.90 8.36 16.11
N GLU A 116 1.81 8.94 15.60
CA GLU A 116 0.83 8.23 14.78
C GLU A 116 1.41 7.80 13.43
N ILE A 117 2.15 8.70 12.76
CA ILE A 117 2.85 8.38 11.51
C ILE A 117 3.89 7.28 11.73
N ASP A 118 4.71 7.40 12.78
CA ASP A 118 5.70 6.40 13.13
C ASP A 118 5.03 5.04 13.44
N ALA A 119 3.83 5.04 14.05
CA ALA A 119 3.05 3.83 14.28
C ALA A 119 2.51 3.20 12.98
N LEU A 120 2.08 3.99 12.00
CA LEU A 120 1.67 3.51 10.67
C LEU A 120 2.85 2.93 9.88
N ASN A 121 4.04 3.49 10.07
CA ASN A 121 5.27 3.05 9.41
C ASN A 121 5.99 1.92 10.13
N LYS A 122 5.50 1.47 11.30
CA LYS A 122 6.12 0.33 11.98
C LYS A 122 6.01 -0.89 11.08
N PRO A 123 7.14 -1.55 10.76
CA PRO A 123 7.09 -2.81 10.04
C PRO A 123 6.25 -3.78 10.86
N VAL A 124 5.19 -4.31 10.27
CA VAL A 124 4.46 -5.42 10.87
C VAL A 124 5.48 -6.54 11.11
N PRO A 125 5.59 -7.09 12.34
CA PRO A 125 6.52 -8.16 12.61
C PRO A 125 6.34 -9.27 11.59
N ALA A 126 7.41 -9.62 10.87
CA ALA A 126 7.33 -10.66 9.86
C ALA A 126 6.81 -11.94 10.50
N LYS A 127 5.76 -12.53 9.93
CA LYS A 127 5.32 -13.85 10.33
C LYS A 127 6.50 -14.81 10.15
N PRO A 128 6.78 -15.71 11.11
CA PRO A 128 7.90 -16.65 10.98
C PRO A 128 7.82 -17.40 9.66
N THR A 129 8.94 -17.48 8.95
CA THR A 129 9.01 -18.24 7.70
C THR A 129 8.83 -19.74 7.97
N ALA A 130 8.46 -20.51 6.94
CA ALA A 130 8.37 -21.97 7.05
C ALA A 130 9.70 -22.60 7.51
N GLU A 131 10.84 -22.00 7.09
CA GLU A 131 12.18 -22.41 7.52
C GLU A 131 12.39 -22.14 9.02
N GLN A 132 12.02 -20.96 9.52
CA GLN A 132 12.13 -20.62 10.94
C GLN A 132 11.25 -21.53 11.80
N GLN A 133 10.05 -21.85 11.34
CA GLN A 133 9.17 -22.82 12.01
C GLN A 133 9.79 -24.22 12.03
N THR A 134 10.39 -24.64 10.93
CA THR A 134 11.08 -25.93 10.81
C THR A 134 12.27 -26.00 11.75
N ILE A 135 13.10 -24.97 11.81
CA ILE A 135 14.25 -24.87 12.73
C ILE A 135 13.78 -24.96 14.18
N SER A 136 12.71 -24.24 14.55
CA SER A 136 12.14 -24.31 15.89
C SER A 136 11.67 -25.73 16.25
N LEU A 137 10.99 -26.40 15.33
CA LEU A 137 10.53 -27.78 15.54
C LEU A 137 11.70 -28.77 15.67
N LEU A 138 12.73 -28.61 14.83
CA LEU A 138 13.95 -29.42 14.91
C LEU A 138 14.68 -29.19 16.24
N GLY A 139 14.76 -27.94 16.72
CA GLY A 139 15.34 -27.60 18.02
C GLY A 139 14.62 -28.30 19.17
N GLN A 140 13.29 -28.32 19.17
CA GLN A 140 12.49 -29.05 20.16
C GLN A 140 12.75 -30.56 20.11
N ARG A 141 12.82 -31.14 18.91
CA ARG A 141 13.13 -32.57 18.74
C ARG A 141 14.53 -32.93 19.22
N VAL A 142 15.52 -32.08 18.97
CA VAL A 142 16.90 -32.26 19.44
C VAL A 142 16.95 -32.18 20.97
N ALA A 143 16.26 -31.22 21.58
CA ALA A 143 16.18 -31.11 23.03
C ALA A 143 15.56 -32.37 23.67
N GLN A 144 14.46 -32.87 23.10
CA GLN A 144 13.82 -34.12 23.55
C GLN A 144 14.76 -35.32 23.41
N ALA A 145 15.35 -35.53 22.22
CA ALA A 145 16.27 -36.63 21.99
C ALA A 145 17.52 -36.57 22.90
N THR A 146 17.96 -35.36 23.28
CA THR A 146 19.06 -35.16 24.22
C THR A 146 18.66 -35.61 25.63
N ALA A 147 17.46 -35.27 26.08
CA ALA A 147 16.92 -35.72 27.37
C ALA A 147 16.75 -37.25 27.41
N ASP A 148 16.16 -37.84 26.37
CA ASP A 148 15.96 -39.29 26.28
C ASP A 148 17.30 -40.05 26.31
N ASN A 149 18.31 -39.56 25.58
CA ASN A 149 19.65 -40.15 25.61
C ASN A 149 20.34 -40.02 26.97
N ALA A 150 20.12 -38.92 27.69
CA ALA A 150 20.64 -38.77 29.05
C ALA A 150 20.01 -39.81 29.99
N GLN A 151 18.69 -40.04 29.87
CA GLN A 151 17.99 -41.07 30.63
C GLN A 151 18.51 -42.48 30.29
N LEU A 152 18.62 -42.83 29.02
CA LEU A 152 19.15 -44.12 28.58
C LEU A 152 20.58 -44.39 29.08
N LYS A 153 21.41 -43.35 29.19
CA LYS A 153 22.76 -43.47 29.78
C LYS A 153 22.72 -43.78 31.27
N GLN A 154 21.78 -43.18 32.01
CA GLN A 154 21.58 -43.50 33.42
C GLN A 154 21.09 -44.94 33.58
N ASP A 155 20.07 -45.34 32.82
CA ASP A 155 19.51 -46.69 32.86
C ASP A 155 20.57 -47.75 32.53
N ASN A 156 21.39 -47.52 31.50
CA ASN A 156 22.50 -48.41 31.15
C ASN A 156 23.56 -48.51 32.25
N THR A 157 23.82 -47.43 32.98
CA THR A 157 24.74 -47.43 34.12
C THR A 157 24.19 -48.30 35.25
N GLN A 158 22.90 -48.17 35.56
CA GLN A 158 22.22 -48.99 36.56
C GLN A 158 22.19 -50.48 36.16
N LEU A 159 21.87 -50.79 34.90
CA LEU A 159 21.89 -52.16 34.38
C LEU A 159 23.28 -52.81 34.52
N LYS A 160 24.35 -52.08 34.17
CA LYS A 160 25.73 -52.58 34.33
C LYS A 160 26.06 -52.89 35.80
N GLN A 161 25.62 -52.05 36.74
CA GLN A 161 25.80 -52.31 38.16
C GLN A 161 25.07 -53.58 38.61
N MET A 162 23.80 -53.75 38.20
CA MET A 162 23.03 -54.97 38.51
C MET A 162 23.67 -56.24 37.94
N VAL A 163 24.13 -56.21 36.68
CA VAL A 163 24.81 -57.34 36.06
C VAL A 163 26.11 -57.68 36.80
N SER A 164 26.88 -56.68 37.23
CA SER A 164 28.10 -56.90 38.01
C SER A 164 27.81 -57.55 39.35
N MET A 165 26.80 -57.07 40.09
CA MET A 165 26.37 -57.68 41.36
C MET A 165 25.92 -59.13 41.18
N LEU A 166 25.10 -59.42 40.16
CA LEU A 166 24.68 -60.79 39.86
C LEU A 166 25.87 -61.70 39.54
N GLY A 167 26.84 -61.20 38.76
CA GLY A 167 28.08 -61.93 38.47
C GLY A 167 28.87 -62.27 39.73
N GLN A 168 28.96 -61.34 40.68
CA GLN A 168 29.60 -61.57 41.98
C GLN A 168 28.85 -62.62 42.81
N THR A 169 27.51 -62.54 42.89
CA THR A 169 26.67 -63.52 43.60
C THR A 169 26.84 -64.92 43.01
N VAL A 170 26.84 -65.06 41.68
CA VAL A 170 27.06 -66.37 41.02
C VAL A 170 28.45 -66.92 41.33
N ALA A 171 29.48 -66.09 41.33
CA ALA A 171 30.83 -66.51 41.68
C ALA A 171 30.94 -66.99 43.14
N GLN A 172 30.29 -66.29 44.08
CA GLN A 172 30.22 -66.68 45.49
C GLN A 172 29.50 -68.01 45.68
N LEU A 173 28.35 -68.21 45.03
CA LEU A 173 27.59 -69.47 45.09
C LEU A 173 28.42 -70.65 44.55
N LYS A 174 29.14 -70.44 43.44
CA LYS A 174 30.05 -71.47 42.90
C LYS A 174 31.15 -71.84 43.90
N ALA A 175 31.80 -70.85 44.52
CA ALA A 175 32.85 -71.09 45.50
C ALA A 175 32.35 -71.86 46.74
N GLN A 176 31.11 -71.59 47.20
CA GLN A 176 30.49 -72.30 48.31
C GLN A 176 30.13 -73.75 47.96
N SER A 177 29.77 -74.04 46.70
CA SER A 177 29.40 -75.39 46.25
C SER A 177 30.59 -76.35 46.04
N THR A 178 31.82 -75.84 46.10
CA THR A 178 33.06 -76.61 45.88
C THR A 178 33.85 -76.93 47.16
N ASN A 179 33.33 -76.53 48.33
CA ASN A 179 33.82 -76.93 49.66
C ASN A 179 32.85 -77.93 50.30
#